data_AF-A0A3A0B425-F1
#
_entry.id   AF-A0A3A0B425-F1
#
_cell.length_a   1.000
_cell.length_b   1.000
_cell.length_c   1.000
_cell.angle_alpha   90.00
_cell.angle_beta   90.00
_cell.angle_gamma   90.00
#
_symmetry.space_group_name_H-M   'P 1'
#
loop_
_entity.id
_entity.type
_entity.pdbx_description
1 polymer ?
#
loop_
_entity_poly.entity_id
_entity_poly.type
_entity_poly.pdbx_seq_one_letter_code
_entity_poly.pdbx_strand_id
1 'polypeptide(L)'
;MQTEPLQTIETFDAEPVRALVLDLLAWVAREPRTYSETLEAWRTSCPRLPVWEEAVERGFVCVVCEPGLPMRATPVSLTPDGHALLRVAGRTAL
;
A
#
# COMPACT_ATOMS: atom_id res chain seq x y z
N MET A 1 -6.37 -43.50 11.42
CA MET A 1 -5.38 -43.18 10.37
C MET A 1 -5.91 -42.00 9.54
N GLN A 2 -6.01 -40.81 10.14
CA GLN A 2 -6.33 -39.60 9.39
C GLN A 2 -5.05 -39.10 8.72
N THR A 3 -4.98 -39.28 7.40
CA THR A 3 -4.05 -38.57 6.53
C THR A 3 -4.70 -37.22 6.21
N GLU A 4 -4.46 -36.23 7.07
CA GLU A 4 -4.81 -34.84 6.78
C GLU A 4 -3.94 -34.38 5.59
N PRO A 5 -4.52 -33.91 4.47
CA PRO A 5 -3.71 -33.45 3.36
C PRO A 5 -2.95 -32.20 3.80
N LEU A 6 -1.64 -32.22 3.57
CA LEU A 6 -0.73 -31.08 3.72
C LEU A 6 -1.39 -29.86 3.09
N GLN A 7 -1.76 -28.90 3.93
CA GLN A 7 -2.28 -27.60 3.51
C GLN A 7 -1.17 -26.94 2.69
N THR A 8 -1.27 -27.05 1.38
CA THR A 8 -0.43 -26.32 0.43
C THR A 8 -0.76 -24.85 0.64
N ILE A 9 0.17 -24.14 1.28
CA ILE A 9 0.08 -22.73 1.60
C ILE A 9 0.35 -21.94 0.31
N GLU A 10 -0.48 -22.07 -0.72
CA GLU A 10 -0.22 -21.43 -2.03
C GLU A 10 -1.48 -20.89 -2.71
N THR A 11 -2.35 -20.23 -1.95
CA THR A 11 -3.29 -19.30 -2.57
C THR A 11 -3.00 -17.89 -2.10
N PHE A 12 -2.01 -17.32 -2.78
CA PHE A 12 -1.62 -15.91 -2.87
C PHE A 12 -2.77 -15.03 -3.44
N ASP A 13 -4.01 -15.26 -3.01
CA ASP A 13 -5.21 -14.51 -3.42
C ASP A 13 -5.66 -13.62 -2.26
N ALA A 14 -4.89 -12.56 -2.03
CA ALA A 14 -5.12 -11.63 -0.93
C ALA A 14 -6.02 -10.46 -1.37
N GLU A 15 -7.28 -10.75 -1.74
CA GLU A 15 -8.32 -9.72 -1.88
C GLU A 15 -8.32 -8.66 -0.75
N PRO A 16 -8.19 -9.02 0.55
CA PRO A 16 -8.15 -8.01 1.62
C PRO A 16 -6.94 -7.08 1.51
N VAL A 17 -5.78 -7.56 1.06
CA VAL A 17 -4.59 -6.73 0.88
C VAL A 17 -4.79 -5.78 -0.29
N ARG A 18 -5.34 -6.28 -1.40
CA ARG A 18 -5.67 -5.45 -2.55
C ARG A 18 -6.65 -4.34 -2.19
N ALA A 19 -7.68 -4.64 -1.40
CA ALA A 19 -8.63 -3.64 -0.91
C ALA A 19 -7.93 -2.57 -0.06
N LEU A 20 -7.06 -2.98 0.87
CA LEU A 20 -6.31 -2.04 1.72
C LEU A 20 -5.28 -1.21 0.92
N VAL A 21 -4.65 -1.78 -0.10
CA VAL A 21 -3.78 -1.02 -1.02
C VAL A 21 -4.61 0.03 -1.75
N LEU A 22 -5.81 -0.30 -2.23
CA LEU A 22 -6.70 0.69 -2.85
C LEU A 22 -7.13 1.78 -1.86
N ASP A 23 -7.38 1.44 -0.60
CA ASP A 23 -7.69 2.42 0.45
C ASP A 23 -6.50 3.33 0.75
N LEU A 24 -5.27 2.79 0.83
CA LEU A 24 -4.04 3.56 0.95
C LEU A 24 -3.88 4.53 -0.23
N LEU A 25 -4.00 4.03 -1.46
CA LEU A 25 -3.86 4.86 -2.66
C LEU A 25 -4.90 5.98 -2.67
N ALA A 26 -6.16 5.66 -2.34
CA ALA A 26 -7.22 6.66 -2.30
C ALA A 26 -6.92 7.71 -1.23
N TRP A 27 -6.43 7.29 -0.06
CA TRP A 27 -6.03 8.17 1.04
C TRP A 27 -4.89 9.12 0.65
N VAL A 28 -3.83 8.62 -0.01
CA VAL A 28 -2.71 9.47 -0.52
C VAL A 28 -3.19 10.40 -1.65
N ALA A 29 -4.16 9.98 -2.47
CA ALA A 29 -4.66 10.79 -3.58
C ALA A 29 -5.50 12.01 -3.14
N ARG A 30 -6.03 12.02 -1.90
CA ARG A 30 -6.84 13.14 -1.39
C ARG A 30 -6.02 14.40 -1.14
N GLU A 31 -4.86 14.25 -0.53
CA GLU A 31 -4.03 15.37 -0.11
C GLU A 31 -2.55 14.94 -0.03
N PRO A 32 -1.61 15.87 -0.22
CA PRO A 32 -0.19 15.57 -0.03
C PRO A 32 0.07 15.05 1.38
N ARG A 33 0.72 13.89 1.49
CA ARG A 33 1.11 13.26 2.76
C ARG A 33 2.60 13.05 2.80
N THR A 34 3.19 13.19 3.98
CA THR A 34 4.61 12.86 4.18
C THR A 34 4.80 11.36 4.42
N TYR A 35 6.03 10.90 4.23
CA TYR A 35 6.43 9.53 4.53
C TYR A 35 6.16 9.16 5.99
N SER A 36 6.45 10.05 6.93
CA SER A 36 6.16 9.81 8.35
C SER A 36 4.68 9.64 8.64
N GLU A 37 3.83 10.55 8.13
CA GLU A 37 2.38 10.44 8.32
C GLU A 37 1.83 9.14 7.71
N THR A 38 2.35 8.77 6.54
CA THR A 38 1.95 7.54 5.86
C THR A 38 2.34 6.30 6.66
N LEU A 39 3.56 6.26 7.17
CA LEU A 39 4.00 5.15 8.03
C LEU A 39 3.23 5.12 9.35
N GLU A 40 2.98 6.26 9.99
CA GLU A 40 2.20 6.31 11.25
C GLU A 40 0.77 5.79 11.06
N ALA A 41 0.13 6.13 9.93
CA ALA A 41 -1.24 5.70 9.64
C ALA A 41 -1.36 4.25 9.19
N TRP A 42 -0.39 3.73 8.41
CA TRP A 42 -0.54 2.45 7.70
C TRP A 42 0.43 1.35 8.16
N ARG A 43 1.50 1.68 8.88
CA ARG A 43 2.45 0.69 9.40
C ARG A 43 1.97 0.10 10.72
N THR A 44 0.78 -0.49 10.72
CA THR A 44 0.29 -1.23 11.90
C THR A 44 1.03 -2.56 12.02
N SER A 45 1.35 -2.95 13.27
CA SER A 45 2.31 -3.99 13.68
C SER A 45 1.98 -5.45 13.28
N CYS A 46 1.16 -5.69 12.25
CA CYS A 46 0.91 -7.05 11.78
C CYS A 46 2.06 -7.51 10.86
N PRO A 47 2.80 -8.57 11.24
CA PRO A 47 4.03 -8.97 10.55
C PRO A 47 3.80 -9.64 9.18
N ARG A 48 2.55 -9.85 8.76
CA ARG A 48 2.27 -10.68 7.58
C ARG A 48 2.13 -9.88 6.30
N LEU A 49 1.65 -8.65 6.32
CA LEU A 49 1.29 -7.92 5.10
C LEU A 49 1.26 -6.41 5.34
N PRO A 50 2.40 -5.70 5.24
CA PRO A 50 2.40 -4.27 5.45
C PRO A 50 2.02 -3.59 4.12
N VAL A 51 0.81 -3.03 4.10
CA VAL A 51 0.12 -2.47 2.91
C VAL A 51 0.97 -1.44 2.17
N TRP A 52 1.78 -0.69 2.92
CA TRP A 52 2.74 0.27 2.40
C TRP A 52 3.79 -0.39 1.51
N GLU A 53 4.42 -1.47 1.99
CA GLU A 53 5.46 -2.21 1.29
C GLU A 53 4.90 -2.83 0.00
N GLU A 54 3.72 -3.45 0.04
CA GLU A 54 3.06 -3.95 -1.19
C GLU A 54 2.81 -2.83 -2.21
N ALA A 55 2.38 -1.64 -1.76
CA ALA A 55 2.16 -0.50 -2.65
C ALA A 55 3.47 0.04 -3.24
N VAL A 56 4.55 0.04 -2.47
CA VAL A 56 5.90 0.45 -2.91
C VAL A 56 6.50 -0.59 -3.86
N GLU A 57 6.45 -1.88 -3.52
CA GLU A 57 6.99 -2.99 -4.32
C GLU A 57 6.28 -3.12 -5.67
N ARG A 58 4.97 -2.88 -5.69
CA ARG A 58 4.18 -2.84 -6.93
C ARG A 58 4.31 -1.51 -7.68
N GLY A 59 5.03 -0.53 -7.13
CA GLY A 59 5.29 0.75 -7.77
C GLY A 59 4.04 1.63 -7.91
N PHE A 60 3.04 1.50 -7.04
CA PHE A 60 1.84 2.35 -7.06
C PHE A 60 2.04 3.69 -6.35
N VAL A 61 3.00 3.75 -5.44
CA VAL A 61 3.40 4.97 -4.74
C VAL A 61 4.89 5.22 -4.91
N CYS A 62 5.29 6.48 -4.81
CA CYS A 62 6.68 6.91 -4.77
C CYS A 62 6.90 7.94 -3.67
N VAL A 63 8.11 7.92 -3.10
CA VAL A 63 8.58 8.93 -2.16
C VAL A 63 9.47 9.89 -2.95
N VAL A 64 9.05 11.15 -3.07
CA VAL A 64 9.72 12.13 -3.94
C VAL A 64 10.87 12.80 -3.18
N CYS A 65 12.05 12.19 -3.20
CA CYS A 65 13.22 12.71 -2.49
C CYS A 65 13.58 14.14 -2.95
N GLU A 66 13.36 15.12 -2.08
CA GLU A 66 13.73 16.51 -2.33
C GLU A 66 15.05 16.87 -1.66
N PRO A 67 15.99 17.55 -2.36
CA PRO A 67 17.24 18.00 -1.77
C PRO A 67 17.01 18.90 -0.55
N GLY A 68 17.64 18.56 0.57
CA GLY A 68 17.54 19.32 1.82
C GLY A 68 16.36 18.95 2.71
N LEU A 69 15.46 18.05 2.26
CA LEU A 69 14.36 17.55 3.09
C LEU A 69 14.72 16.20 3.72
N PRO A 70 14.52 15.99 5.04
CA PRO A 70 14.73 14.68 5.63
C PRO A 70 13.66 13.70 5.14
N MET A 71 14.03 12.41 4.97
CA MET A 71 13.16 11.35 4.43
C MET A 71 11.76 11.31 5.05
N ARG A 72 11.66 11.53 6.37
CA ARG A 72 10.39 11.56 7.10
C ARG A 72 9.41 12.63 6.60
N ALA A 73 9.92 13.78 6.17
CA ALA A 73 9.12 14.91 5.69
C ALA A 73 8.89 14.85 4.18
N THR A 74 9.52 13.89 3.49
CA THR A 74 9.39 13.74 2.05
C THR A 74 7.97 13.36 1.67
N PRO A 75 7.37 14.05 0.69
CA PRO A 75 6.02 13.73 0.25
C PRO A 75 5.96 12.36 -0.43
N VAL A 76 4.85 11.67 -0.18
CA VAL A 76 4.42 10.45 -0.87
C VAL A 76 3.44 10.87 -1.96
N SER A 77 3.61 10.32 -3.15
CA SER A 77 2.71 10.56 -4.29
C SER A 77 2.37 9.25 -4.98
N LEU A 78 1.25 9.23 -5.70
CA LEU A 78 0.89 8.10 -6.54
C LEU A 78 1.70 8.16 -7.83
N THR A 79 2.11 7.00 -8.30
CA THR A 79 2.66 6.84 -9.65
C THR A 79 1.53 6.82 -10.69
N PRO A 80 1.86 6.90 -11.99
CA PRO A 80 0.86 6.70 -13.04
C PRO A 80 0.09 5.39 -12.90
N ASP A 81 0.76 4.31 -12.50
CA ASP A 81 0.15 3.00 -12.30
C ASP A 81 -0.79 2.98 -11.07
N GLY A 82 -0.40 3.64 -9.98
CA GLY A 82 -1.27 3.81 -8.80
C GLY A 82 -2.54 4.58 -9.15
N HIS A 83 -2.42 5.66 -9.92
CA HIS A 83 -3.58 6.41 -10.42
C HIS A 83 -4.45 5.60 -11.38
N ALA A 84 -3.85 4.80 -12.27
CA ALA A 84 -4.58 3.91 -13.16
C ALA A 84 -5.37 2.85 -12.38
N LEU A 85 -4.73 2.22 -11.40
CA LEU A 85 -5.35 1.22 -10.55
C LEU A 85 -6.56 1.78 -9.78
N LEU A 86 -6.42 2.95 -9.15
CA LEU A 86 -7.54 3.61 -8.47
C LEU A 86 -8.72 3.89 -9.39
N ARG A 87 -8.44 4.37 -10.61
CA ARG A 87 -9.47 4.68 -11.60
C ARG A 87 -10.24 3.43 -12.04
N VAL A 88 -9.53 2.33 -12.30
CA VAL A 88 -10.14 1.05 -12.67
C VAL A 88 -10.97 0.47 -11.52
N ALA A 89 -10.49 0.62 -10.27
CA ALA A 89 -11.21 0.17 -9.10
C ALA A 89 -12.44 1.03 -8.76
N GLY A 90 -12.57 2.23 -9.34
CA GLY A 90 -13.64 3.17 -9.02
C GLY A 90 -13.63 3.63 -7.56
N ARG A 91 -12.48 3.49 -6.86
CA ARG A 91 -12.38 3.80 -5.44
C ARG A 91 -12.01 5.26 -5.23
N THR A 92 -12.96 6.03 -4.71
CA THR A 92 -12.73 7.37 -4.15
C THR A 92 -12.56 7.24 -2.65
N ALA A 93 -11.69 8.06 -2.07
CA ALA A 93 -11.41 7.96 -0.64
C ALA A 93 -12.64 8.29 0.21
N LEU A 94 -12.87 7.49 1.26
CA LEU A 94 -13.91 7.72 2.28
C LEU A 94 -13.58 8.97 3.09
#